data_AF-A0A1J5CCJ7-F1
#
_entry.id   AF-A0A1J5CCJ7-F1
#
_cell.length_a   1.000
_cell.length_b   1.000
_cell.length_c   1.000
_cell.angle_alpha   90.00
_cell.angle_beta   90.00
_cell.angle_gamma   90.00
#
_symmetry.space_group_name_H-M   'P 1'
#
loop_
_entity.id
_entity.type
_entity.pdbx_description
1 polymer ?
#
loop_
_entity_poly.entity_id
_entity_poly.type
_entity_poly.pdbx_seq_one_letter_code
_entity_poly.pdbx_strand_id
1 'polypeptide(L)'
;MNKTITYNVDLANMPPLTEKQKAELMMLANLPDDQIDYSDIPPVKEDFFKNATRGHFYRPVKSSTTVRVDADVLAWLKGQGKGYQTRINAILREAMLHSMQRHGGGAKADGAS
;
A
#
# COMPACT_ATOMS: atom_id res chain seq x y z
N MET A 1 18.67 34.54 12.93
CA MET A 1 18.83 34.30 11.48
C MET A 1 18.88 32.79 11.26
N ASN A 2 17.80 32.19 10.78
CA ASN A 2 17.71 30.75 10.49
C ASN A 2 17.95 30.50 9.00
N LYS A 3 19.03 29.80 8.67
CA LYS A 3 19.37 29.42 7.29
C LYS A 3 18.72 28.08 6.98
N THR A 4 17.65 28.10 6.19
CA THR A 4 17.04 26.86 5.67
C THR A 4 18.01 26.21 4.69
N ILE A 5 18.44 24.99 4.98
CA ILE A 5 19.30 24.20 4.07
C ILE A 5 18.38 23.26 3.28
N THR A 6 18.14 23.60 2.01
CA THR A 6 17.34 22.77 1.10
C THR A 6 18.24 21.78 0.38
N TYR A 7 18.02 20.48 0.57
CA TYR A 7 18.67 19.42 -0.20
C TYR A 7 17.68 18.88 -1.25
N ASN A 8 18.04 18.97 -2.53
CA ASN A 8 17.31 18.28 -3.61
C ASN A 8 18.04 16.95 -3.90
N VAL A 9 17.37 15.82 -3.64
CA VAL A 9 17.93 14.48 -3.86
C VAL A 9 17.25 13.86 -5.09
N ASP A 10 18.03 13.54 -6.11
CA ASP A 10 17.57 12.72 -7.24
C ASP A 10 17.66 11.24 -6.85
N LEU A 11 16.50 10.61 -6.63
CA LEU A 11 16.38 9.21 -6.23
C LEU A 11 16.83 8.24 -7.34
N ALA A 12 16.79 8.66 -8.61
CA ALA A 12 17.23 7.85 -9.74
C ALA A 12 18.77 7.86 -9.89
N ASN A 13 19.44 8.93 -9.43
CA ASN A 13 20.88 9.10 -9.51
C ASN A 13 21.45 9.61 -8.18
N MET A 14 21.49 8.74 -7.18
CA MET A 14 22.06 9.11 -5.87
C MET A 14 23.58 9.28 -5.96
N PRO A 15 24.16 10.33 -5.35
CA PRO A 15 25.60 10.48 -5.29
C PRO A 15 26.22 9.32 -4.49
N PRO A 16 27.42 8.85 -4.86
CA PRO A 16 28.10 7.81 -4.10
C PRO A 16 28.47 8.31 -2.71
N LEU A 17 28.51 7.39 -1.73
CA LEU A 17 28.93 7.70 -0.36
C LEU A 17 30.37 8.21 -0.35
N THR A 18 30.59 9.30 0.38
CA THR A 18 31.94 9.80 0.68
C THR A 18 32.68 8.84 1.59
N GLU A 19 34.02 8.88 1.58
CA GLU A 19 34.86 8.05 2.45
C GLU A 19 34.54 8.28 3.94
N LYS A 20 34.22 9.52 4.32
CA LYS A 20 33.77 9.85 5.68
C LYS A 20 32.47 9.14 6.05
N GLN A 21 31.47 9.16 5.16
CA GLN A 21 30.19 8.49 5.39
C GLN A 21 30.35 6.97 5.46
N LYS A 22 31.22 6.38 4.63
CA LYS A 22 31.53 4.95 4.70
C LYS A 22 32.17 4.57 6.03
N ALA A 23 33.13 5.36 6.50
CA ALA A 23 33.77 5.14 7.80
C ALA A 23 32.77 5.25 8.96
N GLU A 24 31.87 6.23 8.91
CA GLU A 24 30.80 6.40 9.90
C GLU A 24 29.82 5.22 9.91
N LEU A 25 29.40 4.73 8.74
CA LEU A 25 28.57 3.54 8.62
C LEU A 25 29.27 2.28 9.16
N MET A 26 30.56 2.11 8.88
CA MET A 26 31.34 1.00 9.46
C MET A 26 31.43 1.09 10.98
N MET A 27 31.57 2.29 11.53
CA MET A 27 31.58 2.50 12.98
C MET A 27 30.22 2.14 13.60
N LEU A 28 29.12 2.63 13.00
CA LEU A 28 27.75 2.32 13.45
C LEU A 28 27.43 0.83 13.32
N ALA A 29 27.89 0.16 12.26
CA ALA A 29 27.66 -1.27 12.05
C ALA A 29 28.38 -2.16 13.08
N ASN A 30 29.43 -1.65 13.71
CA ASN A 30 30.17 -2.35 14.78
C ASN A 30 29.70 -1.95 16.18
N LEU A 31 28.77 -1.00 16.31
CA LEU A 31 28.21 -0.59 17.60
C LEU A 31 27.25 -1.69 18.10
N PRO A 32 27.40 -2.19 19.33
CA PRO A 32 26.47 -3.16 19.90
C PRO A 32 25.12 -2.52 20.25
N ASP A 33 24.06 -3.32 20.22
CA ASP A 33 22.67 -2.88 20.42
C ASP A 33 22.44 -2.20 21.79
N ASP A 34 23.21 -2.56 22.81
CA ASP A 34 23.11 -2.02 24.18
C ASP A 34 23.55 -0.55 24.28
N GLN A 35 24.32 -0.06 23.30
CA GLN A 35 24.75 1.34 23.19
C GLN A 35 23.80 2.18 22.34
N ILE A 36 22.73 1.62 21.80
CA ILE A 36 21.72 2.37 21.06
C ILE A 36 20.88 3.18 22.05
N ASP A 37 20.97 4.50 21.97
CA ASP A 37 20.17 5.41 22.77
C ASP A 37 18.74 5.52 22.22
N TYR A 38 17.76 5.17 23.05
CA TYR A 38 16.32 5.28 22.77
C TYR A 38 15.65 6.34 23.66
N SER A 39 16.40 7.21 24.34
CA SER A 39 15.88 8.18 25.30
C SER A 39 14.87 9.18 24.70
N ASP A 40 14.96 9.45 23.40
CA ASP A 40 14.07 10.32 22.64
C ASP A 40 12.82 9.61 22.10
N ILE A 41 12.83 8.26 22.07
CA ILE A 41 11.75 7.46 21.50
C ILE A 41 11.01 6.71 22.63
N PRO A 42 9.76 7.08 22.95
CA PRO A 42 9.01 6.37 23.98
C PRO A 42 8.78 4.90 23.57
N PRO A 43 8.92 3.93 24.52
CA PRO A 43 8.70 2.53 24.22
C PRO A 43 7.23 2.27 23.82
N VAL A 44 7.04 1.55 22.71
CA VAL A 44 5.71 1.21 22.20
C VAL A 44 5.12 0.09 23.07
N LYS A 45 4.03 0.39 23.79
CA LYS A 45 3.32 -0.59 24.62
C LYS A 45 2.42 -1.49 23.77
N GLU A 46 2.16 -2.72 24.22
CA GLU A 46 1.23 -3.65 23.53
C GLU A 46 -0.17 -3.06 23.32
N ASP A 47 -0.63 -2.18 24.21
CA ASP A 47 -1.91 -1.46 24.08
C ASP A 47 -1.97 -0.54 22.85
N PHE A 48 -0.83 -0.06 22.35
CA PHE A 48 -0.75 0.69 21.11
C PHE A 48 -1.21 -0.17 19.93
N PHE A 49 -0.81 -1.43 19.89
CA PHE A 49 -1.16 -2.36 18.81
C PHE A 49 -2.62 -2.82 18.87
N LYS A 50 -3.27 -2.79 20.04
CA LYS A 50 -4.69 -3.15 20.19
C LYS A 50 -5.61 -2.23 19.39
N ASN A 51 -5.24 -0.95 19.26
CA ASN A 51 -6.00 0.06 18.50
C ASN A 51 -5.34 0.41 17.15
N ALA A 52 -4.18 -0.16 16.85
CA ALA A 52 -3.47 0.09 15.60
C ALA A 52 -4.27 -0.51 14.43
N THR A 53 -4.94 0.35 13.66
CA THR A 53 -5.65 -0.10 12.47
C THR A 53 -4.65 -0.32 11.34
N ARG A 54 -4.50 -1.57 10.90
CA ARG A 54 -3.78 -1.88 9.67
C ARG A 54 -4.57 -1.36 8.47
N GLY A 55 -3.89 -0.69 7.54
CA GLY A 55 -4.46 -0.38 6.23
C GLY A 55 -5.28 0.91 6.13
N HIS A 56 -5.21 1.84 7.10
CA HIS A 56 -5.82 3.18 6.97
C HIS A 56 -5.43 3.92 5.68
N PHE A 57 -4.23 3.62 5.17
CA PHE A 57 -3.69 4.23 3.95
C PHE A 57 -3.97 3.43 2.68
N TYR A 58 -4.64 2.27 2.76
CA TYR A 58 -5.02 1.53 1.56
C TYR A 58 -6.18 2.26 0.85
N ARG A 59 -5.83 3.06 -0.15
CA ARG A 59 -6.78 3.63 -1.10
C ARG A 59 -6.68 2.84 -2.40
N PRO A 60 -7.73 2.10 -2.81
CA PRO A 60 -7.77 1.51 -4.14
C PRO A 60 -7.53 2.60 -5.19
N VAL A 61 -6.45 2.49 -5.96
CA VAL A 61 -6.17 3.39 -7.06
C VAL A 61 -7.26 3.17 -8.11
N LYS A 62 -8.14 4.15 -8.29
CA LYS A 62 -9.17 4.11 -9.31
C LYS A 62 -8.55 4.53 -10.64
N SER A 63 -8.31 3.58 -11.52
CA SER A 63 -7.91 3.87 -12.90
C SER A 63 -9.14 4.32 -13.70
N SER A 64 -9.06 5.50 -14.31
CA SER A 64 -10.11 5.96 -15.23
C SER A 64 -10.01 5.17 -16.53
N THR A 65 -11.10 4.52 -16.94
CA THR A 65 -11.19 3.79 -18.20
C THR A 65 -12.60 3.95 -18.75
N THR A 66 -12.70 4.15 -20.07
CA THR A 66 -13.99 4.25 -20.77
C THR A 66 -14.45 2.87 -21.20
N VAL A 67 -15.56 2.40 -20.62
CA VAL A 67 -16.21 1.14 -20.98
C VAL A 67 -17.60 1.44 -21.53
N ARG A 68 -18.03 0.69 -22.56
CA ARG A 68 -19.40 0.77 -23.07
C ARG A 68 -20.31 -0.15 -22.25
N VAL A 69 -21.46 0.37 -21.84
CA VAL A 69 -22.49 -0.34 -21.09
C VAL A 69 -23.79 -0.20 -21.86
N ASP A 70 -24.60 -1.25 -21.88
CA ASP A 70 -25.90 -1.23 -22.55
C ASP A 70 -26.83 -0.15 -21.97
N ALA A 71 -27.69 0.40 -22.83
CA ALA A 71 -28.48 1.58 -22.50
C ALA A 71 -29.54 1.31 -21.41
N ASP A 72 -30.11 0.12 -21.42
CA ASP A 72 -31.08 -0.37 -20.43
C ASP A 72 -30.44 -0.60 -19.05
N VAL A 73 -29.26 -1.21 -19.01
CA VAL A 73 -28.46 -1.41 -17.79
C VAL A 73 -28.09 -0.06 -17.18
N LEU A 74 -27.67 0.90 -18.02
CA LEU A 74 -27.35 2.24 -17.56
C LEU A 74 -28.59 2.99 -17.05
N ALA A 75 -29.73 2.84 -17.72
CA ALA A 75 -31.00 3.43 -17.28
C ALA A 75 -31.45 2.87 -15.93
N TRP A 76 -31.36 1.55 -15.75
CA TRP A 76 -31.66 0.88 -14.48
C TRP A 76 -30.76 1.38 -13.33
N LEU A 77 -29.44 1.47 -13.56
CA LEU A 77 -28.47 1.96 -12.57
C LEU A 77 -28.71 3.43 -12.17
N LYS A 78 -29.10 4.27 -13.14
CA LYS A 78 -29.46 5.67 -12.91
C LYS A 78 -30.80 5.81 -12.18
N GLY A 79 -31.76 4.91 -12.45
CA GLY A 79 -33.06 4.87 -11.78
C GLY A 79 -32.98 4.67 -10.26
N GLN A 80 -31.90 4.07 -9.77
CA GLN A 80 -31.64 3.88 -8.34
C GLN A 80 -31.10 5.14 -7.63
N GLY A 81 -31.06 6.30 -8.30
CA GLY A 81 -30.67 7.59 -7.72
C GLY A 81 -29.19 7.95 -7.88
N LYS A 82 -28.73 8.93 -7.09
CA LYS A 82 -27.35 9.43 -7.14
C LYS A 82 -26.34 8.35 -6.76
N GLY A 83 -25.12 8.40 -7.32
CA GLY A 83 -24.04 7.47 -6.97
C GLY A 83 -23.95 6.20 -7.84
N TYR A 84 -24.63 6.15 -8.99
CA TYR A 84 -24.59 5.00 -9.89
C TYR A 84 -23.17 4.57 -10.30
N GLN A 85 -22.22 5.52 -10.47
CA GLN A 85 -20.81 5.20 -10.76
C GLN A 85 -20.13 4.41 -9.64
N THR A 86 -20.38 4.76 -8.38
CA THR A 86 -19.87 4.02 -7.23
C THR A 86 -20.48 2.62 -7.17
N ARG A 87 -21.77 2.48 -7.49
CA ARG A 87 -22.46 1.18 -7.57
C ARG A 87 -21.89 0.30 -8.67
N ILE A 88 -21.61 0.85 -9.86
CA ILE A 88 -20.94 0.12 -10.95
C ILE A 88 -19.64 -0.53 -10.43
N ASN A 89 -18.80 0.26 -9.75
CA ASN A 89 -17.55 -0.26 -9.22
C ASN A 89 -17.75 -1.31 -8.11
N ALA A 90 -18.81 -1.20 -7.30
CA ALA A 90 -19.14 -2.20 -6.28
C ALA A 90 -19.55 -3.54 -6.90
N ILE A 91 -20.44 -3.50 -7.90
CA ILE A 91 -20.92 -4.69 -8.63
C ILE A 91 -19.75 -5.39 -9.33
N LEU A 92 -18.88 -4.63 -10.01
CA LEU A 92 -17.70 -5.21 -10.67
C LEU A 92 -16.74 -5.87 -9.69
N ARG A 93 -16.55 -5.27 -8.50
CA ARG A 93 -15.70 -5.85 -7.45
C ARG A 93 -16.29 -7.15 -6.92
N GLU A 94 -17.60 -7.19 -6.65
CA GLU A 94 -18.28 -8.39 -6.19
C GLU A 94 -18.18 -9.52 -7.22
N ALA A 95 -18.45 -9.23 -8.49
CA ALA A 95 -18.31 -10.20 -9.58
C ALA A 95 -16.88 -10.74 -9.72
N MET A 96 -15.88 -9.87 -9.58
CA MET A 96 -14.46 -10.24 -9.59
C MET A 96 -14.11 -11.18 -8.42
N LEU A 97 -14.56 -10.88 -7.20
CA LEU A 97 -14.29 -11.72 -6.03
C LEU A 97 -14.96 -13.09 -6.17
N HIS A 98 -16.20 -13.13 -6.65
CA HIS A 98 -16.90 -14.39 -6.92
C HIS A 98 -16.20 -15.24 -7.99
N SER A 99 -15.67 -14.64 -9.06
CA SER A 99 -14.97 -15.40 -10.10
C SER A 99 -13.65 -15.99 -9.57
N MET A 100 -12.91 -15.24 -8.75
CA MET A 100 -11.67 -15.72 -8.11
C MET A 100 -11.93 -16.89 -7.15
N GLN A 101 -13.03 -16.86 -6.39
CA GLN A 101 -13.40 -17.96 -5.49
C GLN A 101 -13.72 -19.26 -6.25
N ARG A 102 -14.33 -19.17 -7.44
CA ARG A 102 -14.63 -20.34 -8.26
C ARG A 102 -13.40 -20.95 -8.92
N HIS A 103 -12.39 -20.14 -9.24
CA HIS A 103 -11.14 -20.60 -9.86
C HIS A 103 -10.08 -21.11 -8.86
N GLY A 104 -10.18 -20.77 -7.57
CA GLY A 104 -9.27 -21.27 -6.52
C GLY A 104 -9.53 -22.71 -6.05
N GLY A 105 -10.60 -23.36 -6.50
CA GLY A 105 -11.00 -24.72 -6.08
C GLY A 105 -10.67 -25.86 -7.06
N GLY A 106 -10.10 -25.56 -8.23
CA GLY A 106 -9.93 -26.54 -9.33
C GLY A 106 -8.55 -27.18 -9.48
N ALA A 107 -7.58 -26.87 -8.62
CA ALA A 107 -6.18 -27.31 -8.78
C ALA A 107 -5.73 -28.44 -7.82
N LYS A 108 -6.63 -29.35 -7.45
CA LYS A 108 -6.29 -30.62 -6.76
C LYS A 108 -7.26 -31.74 -7.13
N ALA A 109 -7.07 -32.33 -8.29
CA ALA A 109 -7.42 -33.73 -8.58
C ALA A 109 -6.98 -33.96 -10.03
N ASP A 110 -5.76 -34.48 -10.21
CA ASP A 110 -5.38 -35.35 -11.32
C ASP A 110 -3.91 -35.69 -11.14
N GLY A 111 -3.68 -36.83 -10.47
CA GLY A 111 -2.35 -37.30 -10.09
C GLY A 111 -2.43 -38.56 -9.24
N ALA A 112 -3.21 -39.54 -9.69
CA ALA A 112 -3.17 -40.91 -9.18
C ALA A 112 -3.54 -41.88 -10.31
N SER A 113 -2.54 -42.26 -11.11
CA SER A 113 -2.35 -43.59 -11.69
C SER A 113 -0.92 -43.71 -12.18
#